data_AF-A0A3Q7EEM5-F1
#
_entry.id   AF-A0A3Q7EEM5-F1
#
_cell.length_a   1.000
_cell.length_b   1.000
_cell.length_c   1.000
_cell.angle_alpha   90.00
_cell.angle_beta   90.00
_cell.angle_gamma   90.00
#
_symmetry.space_group_name_H-M   'P 1'
#
loop_
_entity.id
_entity.type
_entity.pdbx_description
1 polymer ?
#
loop_
_entity_poly.entity_id
_entity_poly.type
_entity_poly.pdbx_seq_one_letter_code
_entity_poly.pdbx_strand_id
1 'polypeptide(L)'
;MSIKEVANSHLWAKINNVPTSNNDKNSNIPIIDLLAPNVVELMGHECKTWGIFHLARRLFALPAEQKVKVLRSTNGATNHGIT
;
A
#
# COMPACT_ATOMS: atom_id res chain seq x y z
N MET A 1 5.27 -11.87 34.02
CA MET A 1 3.81 -11.62 34.04
C MET A 1 3.35 -11.56 32.60
N SER A 2 2.50 -12.49 32.15
CA SER A 2 1.98 -12.54 30.77
C SER A 2 0.51 -12.10 30.81
N ILE A 3 0.17 -11.10 30.00
CA ILE A 3 -1.21 -10.69 29.77
C ILE A 3 -1.92 -11.79 28.99
N LYS A 4 -2.92 -12.41 29.63
CA LYS A 4 -3.65 -13.56 29.09
C LYS A 4 -4.74 -13.17 28.09
N GLU A 5 -5.13 -11.90 28.05
CA GLU A 5 -6.23 -11.43 27.19
C GLU A 5 -6.06 -9.93 26.84
N VAL A 6 -6.53 -9.56 25.65
CA VAL A 6 -6.47 -8.20 25.11
C VAL A 6 -7.55 -7.33 25.77
N ALA A 7 -7.21 -6.09 26.12
CA ALA A 7 -8.14 -5.16 26.74
C ALA A 7 -9.31 -4.78 25.81
N ASN A 8 -10.49 -4.55 26.38
CA ASN A 8 -11.71 -4.21 25.65
C ASN A 8 -11.59 -3.00 24.70
N SER A 9 -10.67 -2.05 24.98
CA SER A 9 -10.38 -0.91 24.10
C SER A 9 -9.74 -1.30 22.75
N HIS A 10 -9.22 -2.52 22.65
CA HIS A 10 -8.59 -3.06 21.44
C HIS A 10 -9.46 -4.13 20.77
N LEU A 11 -10.69 -4.35 21.26
CA LEU A 11 -11.65 -5.21 20.58
C LEU A 11 -12.22 -4.46 19.38
N TRP A 12 -12.09 -5.06 18.21
CA TRP A 12 -12.76 -4.56 17.02
C TRP A 12 -14.27 -4.64 17.23
N ALA A 13 -15.00 -3.61 16.78
CA ALA A 13 -16.46 -3.63 16.81
C ALA A 13 -16.97 -4.85 16.05
N LYS A 14 -17.93 -5.58 16.62
CA LYS A 14 -18.51 -6.77 16.00
C LYS A 14 -19.36 -6.36 14.80
N ILE A 15 -18.72 -6.29 13.64
CA ILE A 15 -19.37 -6.05 12.35
C ILE A 15 -19.94 -7.39 11.85
N ASN A 16 -21.26 -7.52 11.79
CA ASN A 16 -21.96 -8.73 11.34
C ASN A 16 -21.76 -9.05 9.84
N ASN A 17 -21.16 -8.11 9.11
CA ASN A 17 -20.96 -8.18 7.67
C ASN A 17 -19.46 -8.01 7.36
N VAL A 18 -18.59 -8.78 8.04
CA VAL A 18 -17.20 -8.91 7.58
C VAL A 18 -17.27 -9.36 6.13
N PRO A 19 -16.68 -8.61 5.17
CA PRO A 19 -16.60 -9.07 3.79
C PRO A 19 -15.91 -10.41 3.84
N THR A 20 -16.67 -11.48 3.60
CA THR A 20 -16.07 -12.80 3.43
C THR A 20 -15.13 -12.64 2.27
N SER A 21 -13.85 -12.96 2.45
CA SER A 21 -12.92 -13.05 1.33
C SER A 21 -13.48 -14.14 0.44
N ASN A 22 -14.33 -13.73 -0.52
CA ASN A 22 -14.77 -14.60 -1.57
C ASN A 22 -13.47 -15.11 -2.20
N ASN A 23 -13.27 -16.42 -2.15
CA ASN A 23 -12.12 -17.10 -2.77
C ASN A 23 -12.26 -17.03 -4.30
N ASP A 24 -12.52 -15.85 -4.84
CA ASP A 24 -12.39 -15.51 -6.23
C ASP A 24 -10.90 -15.66 -6.51
N LYS A 25 -10.52 -16.83 -7.02
CA LYS A 25 -9.14 -17.37 -6.99
C LYS A 25 -8.09 -16.54 -7.74
N ASN A 26 -8.48 -15.39 -8.28
CA ASN A 26 -7.65 -14.49 -9.05
C ASN A 26 -7.68 -13.03 -8.54
N SER A 27 -8.26 -12.77 -7.36
CA SER A 27 -8.29 -11.43 -6.76
C SER A 27 -6.95 -11.04 -6.12
N ASN A 28 -5.86 -11.20 -6.87
CA ASN A 28 -4.56 -10.71 -6.44
C ASN A 28 -4.48 -9.22 -6.77
N ILE A 29 -4.06 -8.44 -5.78
CA ILE A 29 -3.77 -7.01 -5.94
C ILE A 29 -2.80 -6.85 -7.13
N PRO A 30 -3.14 -6.04 -8.14
CA PRO A 30 -2.37 -5.91 -9.37
C PRO A 30 -0.96 -5.39 -9.09
N ILE A 31 0.01 -5.82 -9.89
CA ILE A 31 1.41 -5.34 -9.85
C ILE A 31 1.68 -4.54 -11.11
N ILE A 32 2.06 -3.27 -10.98
CA ILE A 32 2.37 -2.38 -12.10
C ILE A 32 3.89 -2.21 -12.22
N ASP A 33 4.45 -2.52 -13.39
CA ASP A 33 5.83 -2.15 -13.73
C ASP A 33 5.88 -0.70 -14.20
N LEU A 34 6.74 0.09 -13.55
CA LEU A 34 6.86 1.51 -13.86
C LEU A 34 7.65 1.82 -15.11
N LEU A 35 8.29 0.81 -15.71
CA LEU A 35 8.96 0.92 -17.00
C LEU A 35 8.02 0.56 -18.17
N ALA A 36 6.76 0.21 -17.90
CA ALA A 36 5.78 -0.03 -18.95
C ALA A 36 5.51 1.26 -19.75
N PRO A 37 5.42 1.19 -21.09
CA PRO A 37 5.26 2.37 -21.95
C PRO A 37 3.99 3.18 -21.67
N ASN A 38 3.01 2.60 -20.98
CA ASN A 38 1.71 3.17 -20.62
C ASN A 38 1.44 3.13 -19.11
N VAL A 39 2.48 3.20 -18.28
CA VAL A 39 2.37 3.10 -16.81
C VAL A 39 1.33 4.05 -16.20
N VAL A 40 1.22 5.29 -16.69
CA VAL A 40 0.28 6.28 -16.13
C VAL A 40 -1.17 5.86 -16.36
N GLU A 41 -1.46 5.29 -17.52
CA GLU A 41 -2.79 4.78 -17.85
C GLU A 41 -3.11 3.52 -17.05
N LEU A 42 -2.14 2.60 -16.91
CA LEU A 42 -2.28 1.44 -16.02
C LEU A 42 -2.57 1.87 -14.58
N MET A 43 -1.80 2.82 -14.03
CA MET A 43 -2.05 3.32 -12.68
C MET A 43 -3.46 3.89 -12.53
N GLY A 44 -3.93 4.67 -13.51
CA GLY A 44 -5.28 5.20 -13.52
C GLY A 44 -6.35 4.11 -13.57
N HIS A 45 -6.15 3.07 -14.37
CA HIS A 45 -7.06 1.94 -14.51
C HIS A 45 -7.10 1.09 -13.22
N GLU A 46 -5.95 0.74 -12.66
CA GLU A 46 -5.86 -0.06 -11.44
C GLU A 46 -6.37 0.72 -10.22
N CYS A 47 -6.12 2.04 -10.14
CA CYS A 47 -6.73 2.90 -9.11
C CYS A 47 -8.26 2.83 -9.14
N LYS A 48 -8.87 2.90 -10.32
CA LYS A 48 -10.33 2.87 -10.47
C LYS A 48 -10.91 1.51 -10.14
N THR A 49 -10.18 0.44 -10.47
CA THR A 49 -10.66 -0.94 -10.33
C THR A 49 -10.45 -1.47 -8.92
N TRP A 50 -9.26 -1.24 -8.33
CA TRP A 50 -8.83 -1.86 -7.08
C TRP A 50 -8.64 -0.88 -5.93
N GLY A 51 -8.38 0.40 -6.20
CA GLY A 51 -7.99 1.40 -5.19
C GLY A 51 -6.60 1.16 -4.57
N ILE A 52 -6.02 -0.03 -4.75
CA ILE A 52 -4.68 -0.43 -4.31
C ILE A 52 -4.00 -1.29 -5.38
N PHE A 53 -2.69 -1.12 -5.53
CA PHE A 53 -1.84 -1.92 -6.40
C PHE A 53 -0.41 -1.97 -5.83
N HIS A 54 0.34 -2.99 -6.20
CA HIS A 54 1.77 -3.09 -5.94
C HIS A 54 2.57 -2.44 -7.08
N LEU A 55 3.75 -1.94 -6.76
CA LEU A 55 4.69 -1.42 -7.77
C LEU A 55 5.86 -2.38 -7.93
N ALA A 56 6.07 -2.88 -9.15
CA ALA A 56 7.32 -3.50 -9.54
C ALA A 56 8.26 -2.40 -10.04
N ARG A 57 9.37 -2.18 -9.32
CA ARG A 57 10.48 -1.38 -9.83
C ARG A 57 11.70 -2.27 -9.94
N ARG A 58 12.27 -2.42 -11.13
CA ARG A 58 13.74 -2.58 -11.24
C ARG A 58 14.38 -1.22 -10.97
N LEU A 59 14.34 -0.78 -9.71
CA LEU A 59 14.87 0.53 -9.28
C LEU A 59 16.38 0.70 -9.62
N PHE A 60 17.07 -0.41 -9.91
CA PHE A 60 18.49 -0.46 -10.27
C PHE A 60 18.77 -0.74 -11.76
N ALA A 61 17.77 -0.72 -12.65
CA ALA A 61 18.01 -0.87 -14.09
C ALA A 61 18.33 0.47 -14.80
N LEU A 62 18.22 1.60 -14.11
CA LEU A 62 18.58 2.91 -14.65
C LEU A 62 20.10 3.12 -14.54
N PRO A 63 20.77 3.61 -15.59
CA PRO A 63 22.15 4.09 -15.51
C PRO A 63 22.30 5.07 -14.34
N ALA A 64 23.44 4.99 -13.65
CA ALA A 64 23.68 5.70 -12.40
C ALA A 64 23.49 7.23 -12.51
N GLU A 65 23.56 7.80 -13.72
CA GLU A 65 23.40 9.23 -13.98
C GLU A 65 21.98 9.78 -13.68
N GLN A 66 20.94 8.95 -13.65
CA GLN A 66 19.55 9.40 -13.39
C GLN A 66 19.16 9.38 -11.89
N LYS A 67 20.07 8.98 -10.99
CA LYS A 67 19.78 8.76 -9.56
C LYS A 67 19.84 10.03 -8.68
N VAL A 68 20.03 11.22 -9.26
CA VAL A 68 20.33 12.45 -8.50
C VAL A 68 19.30 13.56 -8.76
N LYS A 69 18.03 13.37 -8.38
CA LYS A 69 17.13 14.50 -8.14
C LYS A 69 15.89 14.13 -7.31
N VAL A 70 16.10 13.70 -6.06
CA VAL A 70 15.02 13.72 -5.06
C VAL A 70 15.53 14.42 -3.82
N LEU A 71 15.32 15.74 -3.77
CA LEU A 71 15.42 16.49 -2.53
C LEU A 71 14.16 16.20 -1.71
N ARG A 72 14.34 15.65 -0.51
CA ARG A 72 13.24 15.51 0.45
C ARG A 72 12.96 16.90 1.02
N SER A 73 11.75 17.41 0.82
CA SER A 73 11.28 18.59 1.54
C SER A 73 11.11 18.21 3.02
N THR A 74 11.77 18.92 3.92
CA THR A 74 11.75 18.70 5.37
C THR A 74 10.60 19.45 6.02
N ASN A 75 9.35 19.17 5.64
CA ASN A 75 8.21 19.75 6.34
C ASN A 75 7.03 18.79 6.37
N GLY A 76 6.66 18.31 7.56
CA GLY A 76 5.36 17.67 7.76
C GLY A 76 5.27 16.73 8.97
N ALA A 77 5.12 17.33 10.15
CA ALA A 77 4.54 16.78 11.39
C ALA A 77 4.65 15.26 11.65
N THR A 78 5.61 14.88 12.50
CA THR A 78 5.52 13.64 13.28
C THR A 78 4.54 13.90 14.43
N ASN A 79 3.27 13.53 14.29
CA ASN A 79 2.41 13.35 15.46
C ASN A 79 2.65 11.92 16.01
N HIS A 80 3.22 11.84 17.21
CA HIS A 80 3.21 10.60 17.96
C HIS A 80 1.78 10.31 18.44
N GLY A 81 1.41 9.03 18.38
CA GLY A 81 0.09 8.52 18.73
C GLY A 81 -0.36 8.92 20.14
N ILE A 82 -1.67 8.99 20.28
CA ILE A 82 -2.45 9.53 21.39
C ILE A 82 -2.10 8.83 22.73
N THR A 83 -1.93 9.64 23.80
CA THR A 83 -1.89 9.24 25.22
C THR A 83 -3.28 8.95 25.75
#